data_AF-A0A0B1P758-F1
#
_entry.id   AF-A0A0B1P758-F1
#
_cell.length_a   1.000
_cell.length_b   1.000
_cell.length_c   1.000
_cell.angle_alpha   90.00
_cell.angle_beta   90.00
_cell.angle_gamma   90.00
#
_symmetry.space_group_name_H-M   'P 1'
#
loop_
_entity.id
_entity.type
_entity.pdbx_description
1 polymer ?
#
loop_
_entity_poly.entity_id
_entity_poly.type
_entity_poly.pdbx_seq_one_letter_code
_entity_poly.pdbx_strand_id
1 'polypeptide(L)'
;MFIQHLAQLAHSVAKSERKPRRNIQYRDLATAISNHDNLEFLTDVVPHTLTFKQIKEKKASSKSRKPNGAAISETEAGQTLLDISSYHGSTQLKDAADEQDGNLNFNE
;
A
#
# COMPACT_ATOMS: atom_id res chain seq x y z
N MET A 1 15.59 -21.08 -20.97
CA MET A 1 16.23 -20.39 -19.82
C MET A 1 15.14 -19.78 -18.93
N PHE A 2 15.24 -19.90 -17.60
CA PHE A 2 14.21 -19.44 -16.66
C PHE A 2 13.94 -17.93 -16.74
N ILE A 3 14.98 -17.10 -16.67
CA ILE A 3 14.87 -15.64 -16.69
C ILE A 3 14.20 -15.13 -17.98
N GLN A 4 14.46 -15.79 -19.11
CA GLN A 4 13.81 -15.47 -20.38
C GLN A 4 12.30 -15.72 -20.33
N HIS A 5 11.87 -16.85 -19.73
CA HIS A 5 10.46 -17.16 -19.57
C HIS A 5 9.77 -16.14 -18.66
N LEU A 6 10.37 -15.80 -17.52
CA LEU A 6 9.85 -14.77 -16.62
C LEU A 6 9.72 -13.41 -17.32
N ALA A 7 10.74 -13.01 -18.09
CA ALA A 7 10.71 -11.77 -18.85
C ALA A 7 9.61 -11.75 -19.92
N GLN A 8 9.35 -12.87 -20.61
CA GLN A 8 8.27 -12.99 -21.58
C GLN A 8 6.88 -12.87 -20.94
N LEU A 9 6.69 -13.48 -19.76
CA LEU A 9 5.44 -13.36 -19.00
C LEU A 9 5.21 -11.92 -18.55
N ALA A 10 6.20 -11.29 -17.93
CA ALA A 10 6.11 -9.90 -17.48
C ALA A 10 5.90 -8.92 -18.65
N HIS A 11 6.55 -9.16 -19.79
CA HIS A 11 6.34 -8.35 -21.00
C HIS A 11 4.92 -8.48 -21.56
N SER A 12 4.31 -9.66 -21.48
CA SER A 12 2.92 -9.87 -21.90
C SER A 12 1.94 -9.09 -21.01
N VAL A 13 2.20 -9.05 -19.70
CA VAL A 13 1.44 -8.21 -18.75
C VAL A 13 1.60 -6.72 -19.06
N ALA A 14 2.82 -6.25 -19.34
CA ALA A 14 3.07 -4.84 -19.68
C ALA A 14 2.37 -4.39 -20.98
N LYS A 15 2.14 -5.31 -21.91
CA LYS A 15 1.41 -5.05 -23.17
C LYS A 15 -0.10 -5.18 -23.03
N SER A 16 -0.62 -5.90 -22.04
CA SER A 16 -2.07 -6.08 -21.84
C SER A 16 -2.73 -4.86 -21.18
N GLU A 17 -1.94 -3.95 -20.60
CA GLU A 17 -2.45 -2.70 -20.07
C GLU A 17 -3.00 -1.76 -21.15
N ARG A 18 -3.94 -0.89 -20.75
CA ARG A 18 -4.57 0.09 -21.66
C ARG A 18 -3.57 0.96 -22.43
N LYS A 19 -2.42 1.26 -21.84
CA LYS A 19 -1.29 1.93 -22.51
C LYS A 19 -0.13 0.94 -22.57
N PRO A 20 0.09 0.26 -23.71
CA PRO A 20 1.17 -0.69 -23.85
C PRO A 20 2.51 0.02 -23.67
N ARG A 21 3.32 -0.48 -22.73
CA ARG A 21 4.65 0.05 -22.44
C ARG A 21 5.73 -0.74 -23.16
N ARG A 22 6.81 -0.06 -23.53
CA ARG A 22 8.04 -0.71 -24.03
C ARG A 22 8.93 -1.24 -22.90
N ASN A 23 8.81 -0.66 -21.71
CA ASN A 23 9.63 -1.01 -20.55
C ASN A 23 8.80 -1.86 -19.58
N ILE A 24 9.40 -2.95 -19.11
CA ILE A 24 8.83 -3.81 -18.06
C ILE A 24 9.08 -3.14 -16.72
N GLN A 25 8.02 -3.03 -15.90
CA GLN A 25 8.11 -2.50 -14.55
C GLN A 25 8.03 -3.61 -13.51
N TYR A 26 8.42 -3.30 -12.28
CA TYR A 26 8.31 -4.24 -11.17
C TYR A 26 6.87 -4.73 -10.95
N ARG A 27 5.87 -3.85 -11.14
CA ARG A 27 4.45 -4.23 -11.07
C ARG A 27 4.12 -5.37 -12.04
N ASP A 28 4.67 -5.33 -13.25
CA ASP A 28 4.40 -6.32 -14.29
C ASP A 28 4.97 -7.69 -13.91
N LEU A 29 6.14 -7.71 -13.27
CA LEU A 29 6.74 -8.92 -12.69
C LEU A 29 5.90 -9.48 -11.55
N ALA A 30 5.52 -8.63 -10.59
CA ALA A 30 4.70 -9.04 -9.47
C ALA A 30 3.38 -9.66 -9.95
N THR A 31 2.68 -9.00 -10.88
CA THR A 31 1.43 -9.50 -11.47
C THR A 31 1.63 -10.79 -12.28
N ALA A 32 2.73 -10.93 -13.02
CA ALA A 32 3.02 -12.17 -13.73
C ALA A 32 3.21 -13.35 -12.78
N ILE A 33 3.89 -13.15 -11.64
CA ILE A 33 4.12 -14.16 -10.60
C ILE A 33 2.80 -14.54 -9.93
N SER A 34 1.93 -13.59 -9.61
CA SER A 34 0.60 -13.86 -9.02
C SER A 34 -0.30 -14.74 -9.88
N ASN A 35 -0.17 -14.62 -11.19
CA ASN A 35 -1.10 -15.23 -12.15
C ASN A 35 -0.70 -16.65 -12.55
N HIS A 36 0.50 -17.12 -12.18
CA HIS A 36 1.06 -18.38 -12.66
C HIS A 36 1.53 -19.24 -11.49
N ASP A 37 0.89 -20.40 -11.32
CA ASP A 37 1.20 -21.33 -10.22
C ASP A 37 2.64 -21.85 -10.27
N ASN A 38 3.24 -21.96 -11.47
CA ASN A 38 4.63 -22.37 -11.63
C ASN A 38 5.66 -21.33 -11.15
N LEU A 39 5.21 -20.13 -10.75
CA LEU A 39 6.04 -19.07 -10.18
C LEU A 39 5.77 -18.85 -8.68
N GLU A 40 4.97 -19.70 -8.03
CA GLU A 40 4.63 -19.58 -6.60
C GLU A 40 5.89 -19.49 -5.71
N PHE A 41 6.98 -20.18 -6.09
CA PHE A 41 8.24 -20.13 -5.35
C PHE A 41 8.89 -18.73 -5.27
N LEU A 42 8.45 -17.76 -6.09
CA LEU A 42 8.95 -16.39 -6.08
C LEU A 42 8.15 -15.43 -5.19
N THR A 43 7.05 -15.86 -4.56
CA THR A 43 6.19 -14.98 -3.74
C THR A 43 6.96 -14.30 -2.62
N ASP A 44 7.93 -15.00 -2.04
CA ASP A 44 8.71 -14.52 -0.90
C ASP A 44 9.80 -13.53 -1.33
N VAL A 45 10.27 -13.64 -2.58
CA VAL A 45 11.31 -12.77 -3.15
C VAL A 45 10.69 -11.53 -3.79
N VAL A 46 9.52 -11.67 -4.40
CA VAL A 46 8.86 -10.61 -5.18
C VAL A 46 7.48 -10.30 -4.57
N PRO A 47 7.43 -9.41 -3.56
CA PRO A 47 6.17 -9.00 -2.96
C PRO A 47 5.23 -8.28 -3.95
N HIS A 48 3.93 -8.44 -3.71
CA HIS A 48 2.91 -7.80 -4.54
C HIS A 48 2.81 -6.29 -4.27
N THR A 49 2.63 -5.52 -5.34
CA THR A 49 2.49 -4.05 -5.23
C THR A 49 1.04 -3.61 -5.13
N LEU A 50 0.81 -2.56 -4.34
CA LEU A 50 -0.47 -1.84 -4.26
C LEU A 50 -0.22 -0.35 -4.46
N THR A 51 -1.10 0.32 -5.20
CA THR A 51 -1.00 1.78 -5.35
C THR A 51 -1.42 2.48 -4.05
N PHE A 52 -0.80 3.62 -3.74
CA PHE A 52 -1.11 4.36 -2.51
C PHE A 52 -2.60 4.73 -2.39
N LYS A 53 -3.24 5.04 -3.53
CA LYS A 53 -4.69 5.29 -3.61
C LYS A 53 -5.49 4.08 -3.09
N GLN A 54 -5.17 2.87 -3.54
CA GLN A 54 -5.81 1.64 -3.08
C GLN A 54 -5.54 1.38 -1.59
N ILE A 55 -4.35 1.71 -1.09
CA ILE A 55 -4.03 1.58 0.35
C ILE A 55 -4.91 2.53 1.17
N LYS A 56 -5.09 3.78 0.73
CA LYS A 56 -5.95 4.76 1.41
C LYS A 56 -7.42 4.31 1.42
N GLU A 57 -7.92 3.80 0.30
CA GLU A 57 -9.29 3.26 0.19
C GLU A 57 -9.47 1.98 1.03
N LYS A 58 -8.47 1.09 1.07
CA LYS A 58 -8.48 -0.11 1.92
C LYS A 58 -8.48 0.25 3.41
N LYS A 59 -7.70 1.27 3.82
CA LYS A 59 -7.71 1.79 5.20
C LYS A 59 -9.03 2.47 5.56
N ALA A 60 -9.64 3.22 4.64
CA ALA A 60 -10.94 3.84 4.86
C ALA A 60 -12.06 2.79 4.98
N SER A 61 -12.05 1.78 4.12
CA SER A 61 -13.04 0.68 4.16
C SER A 61 -12.84 -0.25 5.36
N SER A 62 -11.60 -0.54 5.80
CA SER A 62 -11.36 -1.32 7.02
C SER A 62 -11.77 -0.56 8.28
N LYS A 63 -11.65 0.78 8.31
CA LYS A 63 -12.13 1.61 9.43
C LYS A 63 -13.66 1.64 9.52
N SER A 64 -14.36 1.47 8.39
CA SER A 64 -15.82 1.35 8.34
C SER A 64 -16.35 -0.06 8.64
N ARG A 65 -15.52 -1.09 8.48
CA ARG A 65 -15.83 -2.47 8.85
C ARG A 65 -15.25 -2.77 10.24
N LYS A 66 -15.84 -2.17 11.28
CA LYS A 66 -15.84 -2.82 12.59
C LYS A 66 -16.89 -3.93 12.52
N PRO A 67 -16.54 -5.22 12.42
CA PRO A 67 -17.48 -6.25 12.80
C PRO A 67 -17.71 -6.10 14.31
N ASN A 68 -18.95 -5.89 14.71
CA ASN A 68 -19.37 -6.14 16.07
C ASN A 68 -19.09 -7.61 16.39
N GLY A 69 -18.14 -7.85 17.31
CA GLY A 69 -18.03 -9.08 18.09
C GLY A 69 -17.63 -10.35 17.32
N ALA A 70 -16.33 -10.56 17.16
CA ALA A 70 -15.67 -11.88 17.34
C ALA A 70 -14.17 -11.68 17.18
N ALA A 71 -13.52 -11.23 18.26
CA ALA A 71 -12.10 -11.46 18.43
C ALA A 71 -11.91 -12.98 18.58
N ILE A 72 -11.39 -13.65 17.56
CA ILE A 72 -10.69 -14.91 17.78
C ILE A 72 -9.26 -14.51 18.12
N SER A 73 -9.11 -14.05 19.37
CA SER A 73 -7.83 -14.01 20.05
C SER A 73 -7.64 -15.35 20.73
N GLU A 74 -7.05 -16.31 20.03
CA GLU A 74 -6.33 -17.38 20.72
C GLU A 74 -4.99 -16.80 21.18
N THR A 75 -5.06 -16.01 22.23
CA THR A 75 -3.90 -15.66 23.04
C THR A 75 -3.87 -16.65 24.20
N GLU A 76 -2.97 -17.63 24.14
CA GLU A 76 -2.62 -18.42 25.31
C GLU A 76 -2.13 -17.49 26.43
N ALA A 77 -2.57 -17.77 27.66
CA ALA A 77 -2.29 -16.94 28.83
C ALA A 77 -0.78 -16.84 29.08
N GLY A 78 -0.17 -15.70 28.73
CA GLY A 78 1.24 -15.43 28.99
C GLY A 78 1.94 -14.48 28.02
N GLN A 79 1.34 -14.12 26.89
CA GLN A 79 1.97 -13.20 25.94
C GLN A 79 1.53 -11.75 26.20
N THR A 80 2.42 -10.97 26.82
CA THR A 80 2.31 -9.49 26.85
C THR A 80 3.11 -8.91 25.69
N LEU A 81 2.43 -8.29 24.72
CA LEU A 81 3.07 -7.50 23.67
C LEU A 81 3.36 -6.09 24.23
N LEU A 82 4.62 -5.66 24.16
CA LEU A 82 5.07 -4.36 24.65
C LEU A 82 4.43 -3.23 23.84
N ASP A 83 3.64 -2.37 24.50
CA ASP A 83 2.96 -1.23 23.88
C ASP A 83 3.98 -0.13 23.50
N ILE A 84 4.23 -0.01 22.19
CA ILE A 84 5.11 1.02 21.60
C ILE A 84 4.42 2.40 21.53
N SER A 85 3.14 2.53 21.95
CA SER A 85 2.43 3.83 21.94
C SER A 85 3.05 4.90 22.85
N SER A 86 3.94 4.50 23.77
CA SER A 86 4.60 5.39 24.75
C SER A 86 5.72 6.27 24.17
N TYR A 87 6.14 6.10 22.90
CA TYR A 87 7.05 7.03 22.22
C TYR A 87 6.26 8.06 21.39
N HIS A 88 5.57 8.98 22.07
CA HIS A 88 5.18 10.26 21.47
C HIS A 88 6.09 11.36 22.02
N GLY A 89 7.21 11.58 21.31
CA GLY A 89 8.10 12.70 21.58
C GLY A 89 7.35 14.02 21.40
N SER A 90 7.37 14.84 22.45
CA SER A 90 6.79 16.18 22.50
C SER A 90 7.41 17.10 21.45
N THR A 91 6.73 17.26 20.31
CA THR A 91 6.95 18.42 19.44
C THR A 91 5.93 19.49 19.82
N GLN A 92 6.29 20.28 20.83
CA GLN A 92 5.65 21.56 21.10
C GLN A 92 6.05 22.55 20.01
N LEU A 93 5.19 22.73 19.00
CA LEU A 93 5.21 23.94 18.17
C LEU A 93 3.88 24.66 18.34
N LYS A 94 3.99 25.73 19.12
CA LYS A 94 3.04 26.76 19.51
C LYS A 94 1.93 27.03 18.48
N ASP A 95 0.70 26.94 18.96
CA ASP A 95 -0.42 27.73 18.47
C ASP A 95 -0.08 29.22 18.66
N ALA A 96 0.17 29.92 17.54
CA ALA A 96 0.13 31.37 17.49
C ALA A 96 -1.16 31.76 16.76
N ALA A 97 -1.99 32.48 17.50
CA ALA A 97 -3.28 32.98 17.09
C ALA A 97 -3.18 33.99 15.93
N ASP A 98 -4.25 34.00 15.13
CA ASP A 98 -4.99 35.18 14.67
C ASP A 98 -4.21 36.28 13.93
N GLU A 99 -4.44 36.36 12.61
CA GLU A 99 -4.66 37.64 11.94
C GLU A 99 -5.58 37.42 10.72
N GLN A 100 -6.79 37.94 10.84
CA GLN A 100 -7.63 38.27 9.70
C GLN A 100 -6.90 39.32 8.86
N ASP A 101 -6.97 39.21 7.54
CA ASP A 101 -7.49 40.31 6.72
C ASP A 101 -7.68 39.86 5.28
N GLY A 102 -8.89 40.11 4.80
CA GLY A 102 -9.25 39.88 3.40
C GLY A 102 -8.46 40.83 2.49
N ASN A 103 -8.19 40.36 1.27
CA ASN A 103 -8.10 41.31 0.18
C ASN A 103 -8.80 40.77 -1.06
N LEU A 104 -9.63 41.67 -1.58
CA LEU A 104 -10.52 41.54 -2.71
C LEU A 104 -9.72 41.63 -4.03
N ASN A 105 -10.23 40.91 -5.02
CA ASN A 105 -10.00 41.00 -6.47
C ASN A 105 -9.25 42.24 -7.01
N PHE A 106 -8.44 42.04 -8.06
CA PHE A 106 -8.72 42.72 -9.33
C PHE A 106 -8.12 41.96 -10.53
N ASN A 107 -8.96 41.74 -11.53
CA ASN A 107 -8.58 41.33 -12.88
C ASN A 107 -7.97 42.53 -13.62
N GLU A 108 -6.88 42.33 -14.36
CA GLU A 108 -6.66 42.92 -15.70
C GLU A 108 -5.67 42.05 -16.48
#